data_AF-A0A9X1ID82-F1
#
_entry.id   AF-A0A9X1ID82-F1
#
_cell.length_a   1.000
_cell.length_b   1.000
_cell.length_c   1.000
_cell.angle_alpha   90.00
_cell.angle_beta   90.00
_cell.angle_gamma   90.00
#
_symmetry.space_group_name_H-M   'P 1'
#
loop_
_entity.id
_entity.type
_entity.pdbx_description
1 polymer ?
#
loop_
_entity_poly.entity_id
_entity_poly.type
_entity_poly.pdbx_seq_one_letter_code
_entity_poly.pdbx_strand_id
1 'polypeptide(L)'
;MAPRLRLLLLLLLPAGCAAPEDRELAALRLAAESSQASLAATAPAPVPALPPRPAPRAASLIDIRHAPPGPRPVAAAELLGAGPETLRRWLGEPSLRRSEGGAEIWLYAGEGCALDLVLYPAGGGLRVAHAAARAHGTEPRTEVACLRGIAAPPAMRPIPAAAGPMAEPDDRGI
;
A
#
# COMPACT_ATOMS: atom_id res chain seq x y z
N MET A 1 -75.52 21.92 31.76
CA MET A 1 -75.14 20.72 31.00
C MET A 1 -74.16 21.15 29.91
N ALA A 2 -72.93 20.67 29.74
CA ALA A 2 -72.17 19.59 30.35
C ALA A 2 -70.69 20.02 30.41
N PRO A 3 -70.15 20.34 31.61
CA PRO A 3 -68.74 20.71 31.84
C PRO A 3 -67.77 19.51 31.71
N ARG A 4 -68.24 18.39 31.16
CA ARG A 4 -67.49 17.12 31.06
C ARG A 4 -66.68 16.98 29.77
N LEU A 5 -66.95 17.80 28.75
CA LEU A 5 -66.28 17.66 27.44
C LEU A 5 -64.88 18.29 27.40
N ARG A 6 -64.62 19.33 28.22
CA ARG A 6 -63.29 19.96 28.30
C ARG A 6 -62.26 19.16 29.11
N LEU A 7 -62.69 18.29 30.01
CA LEU A 7 -61.77 17.46 30.79
C LEU A 7 -61.20 16.28 29.99
N LEU A 8 -61.91 15.83 28.93
CA LEU A 8 -61.49 14.72 28.08
C LEU A 8 -60.45 15.10 27.02
N LEU A 9 -60.32 16.38 26.66
CA LEU A 9 -59.34 16.82 25.66
C LEU A 9 -57.92 17.04 26.21
N LEU A 10 -57.74 17.11 27.53
CA LEU A 10 -56.43 17.35 28.16
C LEU A 10 -55.66 16.07 28.51
N LEU A 11 -56.25 14.89 28.32
CA LEU A 11 -55.67 13.60 28.75
C LEU A 11 -55.19 12.71 27.58
N LEU A 12 -55.20 13.19 26.33
CA LEU A 12 -54.97 12.35 25.15
C LEU A 12 -53.79 12.74 24.25
N LEU A 13 -52.88 13.61 24.69
CA LEU A 13 -51.60 13.80 23.99
C LEU A 13 -50.41 13.70 24.95
N PRO A 14 -49.88 12.50 25.14
CA PRO A 14 -48.43 12.35 25.04
C PRO A 14 -48.09 11.09 24.27
N ALA A 15 -47.96 11.17 22.95
CA ALA A 15 -47.21 10.18 22.19
C ALA A 15 -46.87 10.74 20.81
N GLY A 16 -45.56 10.83 20.53
CA GLY A 16 -45.08 10.71 19.15
C GLY A 16 -44.56 11.99 18.52
N CYS A 17 -43.48 12.54 19.06
CA CYS A 17 -42.33 13.02 18.29
C CYS A 17 -41.13 13.06 19.26
N ALA A 18 -40.38 11.96 19.35
CA ALA A 18 -39.03 12.03 19.90
C ALA A 18 -38.23 12.99 19.02
N ALA A 19 -37.60 13.99 19.64
CA ALA A 19 -36.94 15.08 18.95
C ALA A 19 -35.77 14.53 18.12
N PRO A 20 -35.41 15.18 16.99
CA PRO A 20 -34.25 14.78 16.18
C PRO A 20 -32.95 14.66 17.00
N GLU A 21 -32.82 15.45 18.08
CA GLU A 21 -31.69 15.42 19.02
C GLU A 21 -31.53 14.07 19.74
N ASP A 22 -32.64 13.38 20.05
CA ASP A 22 -32.60 12.08 20.74
C ASP A 22 -32.04 10.98 19.83
N ARG A 23 -32.29 11.08 18.52
CA ARG A 23 -31.83 10.10 17.52
C ARG A 23 -30.34 10.26 17.25
N GLU A 24 -29.84 11.49 17.23
CA GLU A 24 -28.42 11.78 17.05
C GLU A 24 -27.59 11.31 18.24
N LEU A 25 -28.06 11.57 19.48
CA LEU A 25 -27.42 11.05 20.70
C LEU A 25 -27.40 9.52 20.75
N ALA A 26 -28.48 8.86 20.31
CA ALA A 26 -28.52 7.40 20.23
C ALA A 26 -27.53 6.87 19.19
N ALA A 27 -27.42 7.50 18.02
CA ALA A 27 -26.47 7.12 16.98
C ALA A 27 -25.01 7.31 17.44
N LEU A 28 -24.71 8.42 18.11
CA LEU A 28 -23.38 8.70 18.69
C LEU A 28 -22.99 7.65 19.74
N ARG A 29 -23.91 7.25 20.62
CA ARG A 29 -23.66 6.20 21.62
C ARG A 29 -23.38 4.84 20.97
N LEU A 30 -24.21 4.44 19.99
CA LEU A 30 -24.00 3.20 19.24
C LEU A 30 -22.64 3.19 18.52
N ALA A 31 -22.24 4.31 17.91
CA ALA A 31 -20.94 4.44 17.27
C ALA A 31 -19.77 4.32 18.28
N ALA A 32 -19.90 4.90 19.46
CA ALA A 32 -18.91 4.81 20.53
C ALA A 32 -18.78 3.37 21.06
N GLU A 33 -19.90 2.68 21.30
CA GLU A 33 -19.92 1.28 21.75
C GLU A 33 -19.28 0.34 20.72
N SER A 34 -19.62 0.51 19.44
CA SER A 34 -19.01 -0.26 18.34
C SER A 34 -17.50 -0.03 18.23
N SER A 35 -17.06 1.21 18.42
CA SER A 35 -15.63 1.57 18.44
C SER A 35 -14.91 0.92 19.63
N GLN A 36 -15.52 0.93 20.81
CA GLN A 36 -14.96 0.28 22.01
C GLN A 36 -14.86 -1.24 21.85
N ALA A 37 -15.89 -1.89 21.29
CA ALA A 37 -15.86 -3.33 21.02
C ALA A 37 -14.72 -3.70 20.06
N SER A 38 -14.51 -2.90 19.02
CA SER A 38 -13.43 -3.10 18.05
C SER A 38 -12.05 -2.94 18.69
N LEU A 39 -11.89 -1.97 19.60
CA LEU A 39 -10.64 -1.77 20.35
C LEU A 39 -10.38 -2.92 21.33
N ALA A 40 -11.41 -3.40 22.02
CA ALA A 40 -11.28 -4.52 22.97
C ALA A 40 -10.84 -5.81 22.28
N ALA A 41 -11.33 -6.09 21.07
CA ALA A 41 -10.90 -7.24 20.28
C ALA A 41 -9.43 -7.18 19.84
N THR A 42 -8.84 -5.98 19.79
CA THR A 42 -7.46 -5.75 19.36
C THR A 42 -6.50 -5.50 20.53
N ALA A 43 -7.01 -5.52 21.77
CA ALA A 43 -6.18 -5.29 22.95
C ALA A 43 -5.10 -6.37 23.03
N PRO A 44 -3.81 -6.00 23.09
CA PRO A 44 -2.74 -6.98 23.18
C PRO A 44 -2.89 -7.77 24.48
N ALA A 45 -2.95 -9.10 24.35
CA ALA A 45 -2.87 -9.98 25.52
C ALA A 45 -1.54 -9.70 26.26
N PRO A 46 -1.53 -9.77 27.60
CA PRO A 46 -0.29 -9.67 28.35
C PRO A 46 0.65 -10.80 27.91
N VAL A 47 1.72 -10.44 27.20
CA VAL A 47 2.73 -11.39 26.73
C VAL A 47 3.56 -11.80 27.94
N PRO A 48 3.60 -13.10 28.31
CA PRO A 48 4.50 -13.55 29.36
C PRO A 48 5.95 -13.23 28.96
N ALA A 49 6.72 -12.68 29.89
CA ALA A 49 8.13 -12.36 29.68
C ALA A 49 8.91 -13.66 29.41
N LEU A 50 9.25 -13.91 28.14
CA LEU A 50 10.18 -14.97 27.79
C LEU A 50 11.60 -14.59 28.24
N PRO A 51 12.42 -15.57 28.68
CA PRO A 51 13.83 -15.32 29.00
C PRO A 51 14.59 -14.83 27.75
N PRO A 52 15.64 -14.02 27.94
CA PRO A 52 16.41 -13.48 26.82
C PRO A 52 17.03 -14.63 26.02
N ARG A 53 16.65 -14.72 24.74
CA ARG A 53 17.27 -15.64 23.78
C ARG A 53 18.73 -15.21 23.57
N PRO A 54 19.72 -16.12 23.64
CA PRO A 54 21.10 -15.77 23.33
C PRO A 54 21.20 -15.23 21.90
N ALA A 55 21.88 -14.09 21.74
CA ALA A 55 22.04 -13.43 20.46
C ALA A 55 22.74 -14.36 19.45
N PRO A 56 22.28 -14.43 18.19
CA PRO A 56 23.02 -15.15 17.16
C PRO A 56 24.39 -14.50 16.98
N ARG A 57 25.43 -15.34 17.01
CA ARG A 57 26.80 -14.96 16.70
C ARG A 57 26.82 -14.34 15.30
N ALA A 58 27.26 -13.08 15.20
CA ALA A 58 27.30 -12.34 13.94
C ALA A 58 28.00 -13.19 12.86
N ALA A 59 27.24 -13.58 11.84
CA ALA A 59 27.81 -14.15 10.63
C ALA A 59 28.72 -13.09 10.01
N SER A 60 29.91 -13.51 9.59
CA SER A 60 30.95 -12.66 9.02
C SER A 60 30.38 -11.75 7.93
N LEU A 61 30.66 -10.45 8.05
CA LEU A 61 30.30 -9.45 7.06
C LEU A 61 31.16 -9.67 5.80
N ILE A 62 30.57 -10.28 4.77
CA ILE A 62 31.16 -10.28 3.44
C ILE A 62 31.15 -8.84 2.94
N ASP A 63 32.34 -8.30 2.69
CA ASP A 63 32.51 -6.97 2.11
C ASP A 63 32.17 -7.00 0.61
N ILE A 64 30.90 -6.81 0.26
CA ILE A 64 30.42 -6.76 -1.14
C ILE A 64 30.60 -5.35 -1.74
N ARG A 65 31.47 -4.49 -1.17
CA ARG A 65 31.52 -3.08 -1.58
C ARG A 65 31.94 -2.81 -3.02
N HIS A 66 32.40 -3.80 -3.81
CA HIS A 66 32.79 -3.55 -5.20
C HIS A 66 32.75 -4.75 -6.18
N ALA A 67 31.92 -5.76 -5.94
CA ALA A 67 31.76 -6.82 -6.94
C ALA A 67 31.07 -6.26 -8.22
N PRO A 68 31.54 -6.58 -9.44
CA PRO A 68 30.79 -6.34 -10.67
C PRO A 68 29.37 -6.88 -10.49
N PRO A 69 28.33 -6.26 -11.10
CA PRO A 69 27.01 -6.83 -11.03
C PRO A 69 27.08 -8.25 -11.56
N GLY A 70 26.88 -9.22 -10.66
CA GLY A 70 26.68 -10.61 -11.03
C GLY A 70 25.45 -10.74 -11.95
N PRO A 71 25.09 -11.97 -12.32
CA PRO A 71 23.85 -12.20 -13.06
C PRO A 71 22.68 -11.46 -12.39
N ARG A 72 21.78 -10.90 -13.20
CA ARG A 72 20.61 -10.18 -12.68
C ARG A 72 19.79 -11.12 -11.80
N PRO A 73 19.28 -10.63 -10.66
CA PRO A 73 18.54 -11.47 -9.73
C PRO A 73 17.24 -11.97 -10.36
N VAL A 74 16.95 -13.25 -10.17
CA VAL A 74 15.74 -13.91 -10.68
C VAL A 74 14.73 -14.23 -9.58
N ALA A 75 15.12 -14.10 -8.32
CA ALA A 75 14.28 -14.25 -7.14
C ALA A 75 14.44 -13.05 -6.17
N ALA A 76 13.40 -12.70 -5.42
CA ALA A 76 13.45 -11.54 -4.52
C ALA A 76 14.46 -11.74 -3.38
N ALA A 77 14.65 -12.99 -2.93
CA ALA A 77 15.61 -13.33 -1.89
C ALA A 77 17.07 -13.00 -2.28
N GLU A 78 17.41 -12.99 -3.57
CA GLU A 78 18.74 -12.66 -4.08
C GLU A 78 19.07 -11.15 -3.93
N LEU A 79 18.07 -10.31 -3.64
CA LEU A 79 18.25 -8.88 -3.42
C LEU A 79 18.65 -8.54 -1.98
N LEU A 80 18.55 -9.49 -1.04
CA LEU A 80 18.88 -9.24 0.36
C LEU A 80 20.35 -8.81 0.51
N GLY A 81 20.58 -7.75 1.27
CA GLY A 81 21.90 -7.13 1.44
C GLY A 81 22.37 -6.28 0.26
N ALA A 82 21.63 -6.19 -0.85
CA ALA A 82 21.97 -5.27 -1.92
C ALA A 82 21.86 -3.82 -1.45
N GLY A 83 22.73 -2.96 -1.99
CA GLY A 83 22.69 -1.52 -1.74
C GLY A 83 21.95 -0.75 -2.85
N PRO A 84 21.56 0.52 -2.59
CA PRO A 84 20.87 1.40 -3.54
C PRO A 84 21.46 1.41 -4.96
N GLU A 85 22.78 1.52 -5.09
CA GLU A 85 23.43 1.59 -6.41
C GLU A 85 23.36 0.27 -7.18
N THR A 86 23.46 -0.85 -6.47
CA THR A 86 23.34 -2.17 -7.08
C THR A 86 21.90 -2.40 -7.57
N LEU A 87 20.91 -2.00 -6.76
CA LEU A 87 19.50 -2.07 -7.15
C LEU A 87 19.22 -1.23 -8.40
N ARG A 88 19.71 0.01 -8.46
CA ARG A 88 19.57 0.87 -9.64
C ARG A 88 20.20 0.28 -10.90
N ARG A 89 21.36 -0.37 -10.78
CA ARG A 89 22.01 -1.04 -11.91
C ARG A 89 21.21 -2.24 -12.42
N TRP A 90 20.54 -2.99 -11.55
CA TRP A 90 19.78 -4.18 -11.93
C TRP A 90 18.35 -3.87 -12.37
N LEU A 91 17.68 -2.98 -11.67
CA LEU A 91 16.23 -2.77 -11.74
C LEU A 91 15.85 -1.37 -12.25
N GLY A 92 16.82 -0.46 -12.41
CA GLY A 92 16.56 0.94 -12.71
C GLY A 92 16.09 1.74 -11.49
N GLU A 93 15.46 2.88 -11.75
CA GLU A 93 14.89 3.71 -10.69
C GLU A 93 13.58 3.10 -10.16
N PRO A 94 13.37 3.10 -8.83
CA PRO A 94 12.09 2.70 -8.25
C PRO A 94 10.99 3.70 -8.64
N SER A 95 9.77 3.19 -8.79
CA SER A 95 8.58 3.99 -9.07
C SER A 95 8.13 4.84 -7.88
N LEU A 96 8.46 4.38 -6.66
CA LEU A 96 8.22 5.12 -5.42
C LEU A 96 9.35 4.87 -4.44
N ARG A 97 9.78 5.93 -3.75
CA ARG A 97 10.64 5.87 -2.56
C ARG A 97 10.00 6.64 -1.43
N ARG A 98 10.02 6.07 -0.23
CA ARG A 98 9.54 6.71 1.00
C ARG A 98 10.46 6.39 2.16
N SER A 99 10.78 7.39 2.98
CA SER A 99 11.56 7.19 4.20
C SER A 99 10.62 6.92 5.39
N GLU A 100 10.91 5.91 6.20
CA GLU A 100 10.13 5.53 7.37
C GLU A 100 11.05 5.08 8.52
N GLY A 101 11.10 5.84 9.62
CA GLY A 101 11.75 5.38 10.86
C GLY A 101 13.22 4.93 10.71
N GLY A 102 13.98 5.56 9.80
CA GLY A 102 15.35 5.19 9.47
C GLY A 102 15.49 4.14 8.35
N ALA A 103 14.39 3.55 7.90
CA ALA A 103 14.33 2.73 6.70
C ALA A 103 14.00 3.55 5.44
N GLU A 104 14.28 2.99 4.28
CA GLU A 104 13.68 3.39 3.02
C GLU A 104 12.83 2.26 2.44
N ILE A 105 11.62 2.59 2.01
CA ILE A 105 10.70 1.68 1.32
C ILE A 105 10.71 2.05 -0.15
N TRP A 106 11.06 1.09 -1.00
CA TRP A 106 11.13 1.24 -2.43
C TRP A 106 10.12 0.30 -3.09
N LEU A 107 9.36 0.84 -4.05
CA LEU A 107 8.45 0.05 -4.86
C LEU A 107 8.87 0.18 -6.32
N TYR A 108 9.06 -0.97 -6.97
CA TYR A 108 9.21 -1.08 -8.41
C TYR A 108 7.90 -1.58 -9.01
N ALA A 109 7.26 -0.76 -9.84
CA ALA A 109 6.07 -1.16 -10.57
C ALA A 109 6.46 -1.83 -11.88
N GLY A 110 5.92 -3.02 -12.12
CA GLY A 110 5.97 -3.71 -13.41
C GLY A 110 4.56 -3.84 -13.99
N GLU A 111 4.47 -4.25 -15.25
CA GLU A 111 3.18 -4.61 -15.83
C GLU A 111 2.58 -5.79 -15.05
N GLY A 112 1.41 -5.61 -14.42
CA GLY A 112 0.72 -6.66 -13.67
C GLY A 112 1.46 -7.20 -12.44
N CYS A 113 2.49 -6.51 -11.94
CA CYS A 113 3.17 -6.90 -10.70
C CYS A 113 3.92 -5.74 -10.03
N ALA A 114 4.40 -5.99 -8.81
CA ALA A 114 5.21 -5.06 -8.03
C ALA A 114 6.32 -5.82 -7.30
N LEU A 115 7.44 -5.13 -7.06
CA LEU A 115 8.49 -5.55 -6.14
C LEU A 115 8.65 -4.51 -5.04
N ASP A 116 8.39 -4.94 -3.81
CA ASP A 116 8.50 -4.15 -2.60
C ASP A 116 9.85 -4.45 -1.92
N LEU A 117 10.65 -3.42 -1.65
CA LEU A 117 11.92 -3.51 -0.92
C LEU A 117 11.90 -2.62 0.31
N VAL A 118 12.44 -3.12 1.42
CA VAL A 118 12.70 -2.32 2.63
C VAL A 118 14.19 -2.34 2.92
N LEU A 119 14.79 -1.15 2.99
CA LEU A 119 16.20 -0.96 3.21
C LEU A 119 16.43 -0.34 4.59
N TYR A 120 17.38 -0.88 5.36
CA TYR A 120 17.82 -0.31 6.64
C TYR A 120 19.30 0.08 6.59
N PRO A 121 19.77 0.97 7.48
CA PRO A 121 21.18 1.26 7.63
C PRO A 121 21.93 0.03 8.14
N ALA A 122 22.91 -0.44 7.38
CA ALA A 122 23.82 -1.51 7.75
C ALA A 122 25.18 -1.34 7.05
N GLY A 123 26.29 -1.49 7.80
CA GLY A 123 27.64 -1.40 7.23
C GLY A 123 27.97 -0.05 6.59
N GLY A 124 27.45 1.05 7.16
CA GLY A 124 27.72 2.42 6.70
C GLY A 124 26.87 2.89 5.50
N GLY A 125 25.83 2.14 5.11
CA GLY A 125 24.90 2.56 4.07
C GLY A 125 23.59 1.78 4.13
N LEU A 126 22.67 2.06 3.20
CA LEU A 126 21.41 1.31 3.12
C LEU A 126 21.63 -0.08 2.51
N ARG A 127 20.92 -1.07 3.08
CA ARG A 127 20.94 -2.47 2.65
C ARG A 127 19.52 -3.03 2.69
N VAL A 128 19.14 -3.78 1.67
CA VAL A 128 17.84 -4.49 1.63
C VAL A 128 17.77 -5.50 2.77
N ALA A 129 16.78 -5.34 3.65
CA ALA A 129 16.46 -6.29 4.71
C ALA A 129 15.18 -7.10 4.39
N HIS A 130 14.34 -6.58 3.50
CA HIS A 130 13.14 -7.26 3.04
C HIS A 130 12.94 -7.05 1.54
N ALA A 131 12.51 -8.11 0.84
CA ALA A 131 12.17 -8.09 -0.57
C ALA A 131 11.00 -9.05 -0.84
N ALA A 132 9.99 -8.58 -1.57
CA ALA A 132 8.84 -9.39 -1.95
C ALA A 132 8.31 -8.98 -3.33
N ALA A 133 8.17 -9.94 -4.24
CA ALA A 133 7.45 -9.75 -5.49
C ALA A 133 5.99 -10.19 -5.34
N ARG A 134 5.07 -9.43 -5.91
CA ARG A 134 3.63 -9.72 -5.86
C ARG A 134 2.97 -9.42 -7.20
N ALA A 135 2.07 -10.30 -7.63
CA ALA A 135 1.19 -10.03 -8.76
C ALA A 135 0.20 -8.92 -8.41
N HIS A 136 -0.32 -8.23 -9.43
CA HIS A 136 -1.43 -7.31 -9.30
C HIS A 136 -2.49 -7.61 -10.37
N GLY A 137 -3.76 -7.49 -10.00
CA GLY A 137 -4.88 -7.92 -10.85
C GLY A 137 -5.26 -9.39 -10.64
N THR A 138 -5.94 -9.96 -11.63
CA THR A 138 -6.48 -11.34 -11.57
C THR A 138 -5.59 -12.38 -12.24
N GLU A 139 -4.64 -11.96 -13.07
CA GLU A 139 -3.75 -12.86 -13.79
C GLU A 139 -2.61 -13.36 -12.87
N PRO A 140 -2.39 -14.68 -12.76
CA PRO A 140 -1.26 -15.22 -12.02
C PRO A 140 0.06 -14.76 -12.65
N ARG A 141 0.99 -14.30 -11.82
CA ARG A 141 2.34 -13.94 -12.26
C ARG A 141 3.39 -14.50 -11.33
N THR A 142 4.39 -15.16 -11.90
CA THR A 142 5.52 -15.71 -11.14
C THR A 142 6.49 -14.61 -10.76
N GLU A 143 7.20 -14.77 -9.64
CA GLU A 143 8.23 -13.85 -9.17
C GLU A 143 9.31 -13.62 -10.25
N VAL A 144 9.79 -14.68 -10.89
CA VAL A 144 10.77 -14.62 -11.99
C VAL A 144 10.27 -13.75 -13.15
N ALA A 145 9.00 -13.90 -13.55
CA ALA A 145 8.41 -13.09 -14.61
C ALA A 145 8.18 -11.63 -14.19
N CYS A 146 8.00 -11.37 -12.90
CA CYS A 146 7.92 -10.01 -12.37
C CYS A 146 9.29 -9.31 -12.42
N LEU A 147 10.32 -9.93 -11.85
CA LEU A 147 11.68 -9.38 -11.82
C LEU A 147 12.24 -9.13 -13.22
N ARG A 148 11.99 -10.06 -14.16
CA ARG A 148 12.40 -9.87 -15.56
C ARG A 148 11.71 -8.68 -16.22
N GLY A 149 10.42 -8.49 -15.96
CA GLY A 149 9.64 -7.37 -16.48
C GLY A 149 10.11 -6.03 -15.93
N ILE A 150 10.40 -5.97 -14.62
CA ILE A 150 10.91 -4.76 -13.96
C ILE A 150 12.32 -4.40 -14.46
N ALA A 151 13.20 -5.40 -14.62
CA ALA A 151 14.57 -5.19 -15.06
C ALA A 151 14.70 -4.93 -16.58
N ALA A 152 13.62 -5.08 -17.35
CA ALA A 152 13.62 -4.76 -18.76
C ALA A 152 13.70 -3.24 -18.93
N PRO A 153 14.53 -2.72 -19.85
CA PRO A 153 14.50 -1.30 -20.17
C PRO A 153 13.08 -0.92 -20.61
N PRO A 154 12.58 0.29 -20.26
CA PRO A 154 11.30 0.74 -20.75
C PRO A 154 11.33 0.67 -22.28
N ALA A 155 10.50 -0.19 -22.87
CA ALA A 155 10.35 -0.22 -24.31
C ALA A 155 9.91 1.20 -24.72
N MET A 156 10.74 1.88 -25.50
CA MET A 156 10.41 3.16 -26.12
C MET A 156 9.07 2.94 -26.84
N ARG A 157 7.96 3.40 -26.25
CA ARG A 157 6.65 3.27 -26.89
C ARG A 157 6.77 4.01 -28.21
N PRO A 158 6.49 3.38 -29.38
CA PRO A 158 6.47 4.13 -30.62
C PRO A 158 5.45 5.25 -30.45
N ILE A 159 5.91 6.49 -30.61
CA ILE A 159 5.01 7.64 -30.70
C ILE A 159 4.11 7.33 -31.89
N PRO A 160 2.77 7.23 -31.72
CA PRO A 160 1.90 7.10 -32.87
C PRO A 160 2.20 8.31 -33.77
N ALA A 161 2.69 8.04 -34.98
CA ALA A 161 2.88 9.08 -35.98
C ALA A 161 1.56 9.85 -36.03
N ALA A 162 1.61 11.15 -35.73
CA ALA A 162 0.46 12.02 -35.84
C ALA A 162 -0.17 11.75 -37.20
N ALA A 163 -1.45 11.39 -37.22
CA ALA A 163 -2.22 11.28 -38.44
C ALA A 163 -1.92 12.55 -39.24
N GLY A 164 -1.31 12.37 -40.41
CA GLY A 164 -0.93 13.47 -41.29
C GLY A 164 -2.16 14.36 -41.55
N PRO A 165 -1.94 15.65 -41.83
CA PRO A 165 -3.04 16.58 -42.06
C PRO A 165 -3.96 16.03 -43.15
N MET A 166 -5.24 15.94 -42.80
CA MET A 166 -6.34 15.64 -43.70
C MET A 166 -6.26 16.64 -44.86
N ALA A 167 -6.01 16.12 -46.06
CA ALA A 167 -5.92 16.92 -47.28
C ALA A 167 -7.23 17.69 -47.49
N GLU A 168 -7.09 19.00 -47.64
CA GLU A 168 -8.16 19.93 -48.02
C GLU A 168 -8.69 19.55 -49.41
N PRO A 169 -10.02 19.48 -49.63
CA PRO A 169 -10.56 19.19 -50.95
C PRO A 169 -10.28 20.35 -51.91
N ASP A 170 -9.64 20.05 -53.03
CA ASP A 170 -9.45 20.95 -54.18
C ASP A 170 -10.82 21.29 -54.79
N ASP A 171 -11.33 22.49 -54.48
CA ASP A 171 -12.47 23.08 -55.18
C ASP A 171 -11.99 23.66 -56.53
N ARG A 172 -11.95 22.78 -57.53
CA ARG A 172 -11.85 23.15 -58.93
C ARG A 172 -12.87 22.36 -59.74
N GLY A 173 -13.99 22.98 -60.07
CA GLY A 173 -14.91 22.42 -61.06
C GLY A 173 -16.14 23.25 -61.40
N ILE A 174 -15.95 24.14 -62.38
CA ILE A 174 -16.92 24.63 -63.40
C ILE A 174 -18.02 25.61 -62.94
#